data_AF-A0AA97D005-F1
#
_entry.id   AF-A0AA97D005-F1
#
_cell.length_a   1.000
_cell.length_b   1.000
_cell.length_c   1.000
_cell.angle_alpha   90.00
_cell.angle_beta   90.00
_cell.angle_gamma   90.00
#
_symmetry.space_group_name_H-M   'P 1'
#
loop_
_entity.id
_entity.type
_entity.pdbx_description
1 polymer ?
#
loop_
_entity_poly.entity_id
_entity_poly.type
_entity_poly.pdbx_seq_one_letter_code
_entity_poly.pdbx_strand_id
1 'polypeptide(L)'
;MSIVQIAARFILGAVVIAAPLSKTLSTSLALAAVVLIAILWGGIDGIRDARAHADPDDYEDLTVRWLKAGLLAGFISCLVSWIVGTAGWFNGIGQSSFAVEIFAGTSFITLIIFVPAFFGASIGRLIIRREQRKAERNAEAPTEQTPVAA
;
A
#
# COMPACT_ATOMS: atom_id res chain seq x y z
N MET A 1 -14.56 3.21 7.28
CA MET A 1 -13.80 3.41 6.02
C MET A 1 -12.88 2.23 5.65
N SER A 2 -12.78 1.19 6.48
CA SER A 2 -11.81 0.09 6.30
C SER A 2 -12.35 -1.07 5.45
N ILE A 3 -13.63 -1.44 5.63
CA ILE A 3 -14.26 -2.57 4.93
C ILE A 3 -14.40 -2.30 3.42
N VAL A 4 -14.80 -1.08 3.04
CA VAL A 4 -14.94 -0.68 1.63
C VAL A 4 -13.59 -0.73 0.90
N GLN A 5 -12.49 -0.40 1.59
CA GLN A 5 -11.15 -0.50 1.01
C GLN A 5 -10.63 -1.93 0.91
N ILE A 6 -10.94 -2.77 1.90
CA ILE A 6 -10.59 -4.19 1.87
C ILE A 6 -11.33 -4.87 0.70
N ALA A 7 -12.63 -4.58 0.54
CA ALA A 7 -13.43 -5.06 -0.58
C ALA A 7 -12.90 -4.55 -1.92
N ALA A 8 -12.56 -3.27 -2.04
CA ALA A 8 -12.01 -2.70 -3.28
C ALA A 8 -10.68 -3.37 -3.70
N ARG A 9 -9.78 -3.65 -2.74
CA ARG A 9 -8.53 -4.38 -3.01
C ARG A 9 -8.76 -5.84 -3.37
N PHE A 10 -9.73 -6.47 -2.73
CA PHE A 10 -10.11 -7.85 -3.02
C PHE A 10 -10.66 -8.00 -4.44
N ILE A 11 -11.53 -7.07 -4.86
CA ILE A 11 -12.10 -7.01 -6.21
C ILE A 11 -11.00 -6.76 -7.25
N LEU A 12 -10.06 -5.85 -6.96
CA LEU A 12 -8.97 -5.55 -7.88
C LEU A 12 -8.01 -6.73 -8.05
N GLY A 13 -7.71 -7.45 -6.97
CA GLY A 13 -6.97 -8.71 -7.02
C GLY A 13 -7.69 -9.81 -7.81
N ALA A 14 -9.02 -9.92 -7.66
CA ALA A 14 -9.83 -10.87 -8.42
C ALA A 14 -9.90 -10.54 -9.92
N VAL A 15 -9.97 -9.26 -10.29
CA VAL A 15 -9.99 -8.82 -11.70
C VAL A 15 -8.66 -9.09 -12.39
N VAL A 16 -7.55 -8.94 -11.68
CA VAL A 16 -6.20 -9.24 -12.18
C VAL A 16 -6.04 -10.74 -12.48
N ILE A 17 -6.68 -11.61 -11.70
CA ILE A 17 -6.68 -13.06 -11.94
C ILE A 17 -7.46 -13.43 -13.22
N ALA A 18 -8.43 -12.61 -13.65
CA ALA A 18 -9.32 -12.92 -14.77
C ALA A 18 -8.79 -12.49 -16.16
N ALA A 19 -7.65 -11.79 -16.27
CA ALA A 19 -7.17 -11.23 -17.54
C ALA A 19 -6.31 -12.24 -18.36
N PRO A 20 -6.73 -12.67 -19.56
CA PRO A 20 -6.01 -13.66 -20.35
C PRO A 20 -4.98 -12.99 -21.27
N LEU A 21 -3.78 -12.76 -20.75
CA LEU A 21 -2.55 -12.52 -21.53
C LEU A 21 -1.52 -13.58 -21.14
N SER A 22 -0.55 -13.89 -22.01
CA SER A 22 0.44 -14.97 -21.84
C SER A 22 0.93 -15.11 -20.39
N LYS A 23 1.04 -16.35 -19.87
CA LYS A 23 1.18 -16.67 -18.43
C LYS A 23 2.24 -15.84 -17.70
N THR A 24 3.34 -15.50 -18.37
CA THR A 24 4.42 -14.66 -17.82
C THR A 24 4.08 -13.16 -17.80
N LEU A 25 3.50 -12.64 -18.87
CA LEU A 25 3.17 -11.21 -18.99
C LEU A 25 1.98 -10.83 -18.11
N SER A 26 0.96 -11.70 -18.01
CA SER A 26 -0.16 -11.49 -17.10
C SER A 26 0.29 -11.49 -15.65
N THR A 27 1.15 -12.43 -15.25
CA THR A 27 1.69 -12.50 -13.89
C THR A 27 2.57 -11.28 -13.55
N SER A 28 3.44 -10.84 -14.45
CA SER A 28 4.30 -9.67 -14.20
C SER A 28 3.49 -8.37 -14.14
N LEU A 29 2.49 -8.21 -15.02
CA LEU A 29 1.61 -7.05 -15.01
C LEU A 29 0.70 -7.02 -13.78
N ALA A 30 0.17 -8.18 -13.38
CA ALA A 30 -0.57 -8.38 -12.14
C ALA A 30 0.22 -7.91 -10.92
N LEU A 31 1.46 -8.40 -10.81
CA LEU A 31 2.36 -8.06 -9.72
C LEU A 31 2.70 -6.56 -9.73
N ALA A 32 3.04 -6.01 -10.90
CA ALA A 32 3.32 -4.58 -11.06
C ALA A 32 2.14 -3.72 -10.65
N ALA A 33 0.92 -4.11 -11.03
CA ALA A 33 -0.30 -3.41 -10.63
C ALA A 33 -0.46 -3.42 -9.10
N VAL A 34 -0.35 -4.59 -8.46
CA VAL A 34 -0.46 -4.71 -6.99
C VAL A 34 0.56 -3.80 -6.29
N VAL A 35 1.81 -3.79 -6.75
CA VAL A 35 2.87 -2.92 -6.21
C VAL A 35 2.53 -1.44 -6.41
N LEU A 36 2.14 -1.02 -7.61
CA LEU A 36 1.77 0.37 -7.89
C LEU A 36 0.60 0.83 -7.01
N ILE A 37 -0.43 0.01 -6.89
CA ILE A 37 -1.60 0.29 -6.04
C ILE A 37 -1.19 0.40 -4.57
N ALA A 38 -0.29 -0.47 -4.09
CA ALA A 38 0.25 -0.39 -2.74
C ALA A 38 1.02 0.93 -2.51
N ILE A 39 1.90 1.32 -3.44
CA ILE A 39 2.67 2.58 -3.36
C ILE A 39 1.74 3.79 -3.35
N LEU A 40 0.85 3.90 -4.34
CA LEU A 40 -0.03 5.06 -4.49
C LEU A 40 -0.91 5.22 -3.26
N TRP A 41 -1.47 4.13 -2.76
CA TRP A 41 -2.35 4.21 -1.62
C TRP A 41 -1.61 4.43 -0.31
N GLY A 42 -0.45 3.79 -0.13
CA GLY A 42 0.44 4.08 0.98
C GLY A 42 0.77 5.56 1.02
N GLY A 43 1.12 6.15 -0.13
CA GLY A 43 1.37 7.58 -0.27
C GLY A 43 0.19 8.47 0.06
N ILE A 44 -1.01 8.13 -0.43
CA ILE A 44 -2.23 8.86 -0.07
C ILE A 44 -2.49 8.80 1.44
N ASP A 45 -2.35 7.62 2.06
CA ASP A 45 -2.53 7.47 3.50
C ASP A 45 -1.46 8.24 4.29
N GLY A 46 -0.20 8.25 3.85
CA GLY A 46 0.87 9.04 4.45
C GLY A 46 0.66 10.56 4.32
N ILE A 47 0.15 11.03 3.18
CA ILE A 47 -0.23 12.44 2.97
C ILE A 47 -1.39 12.82 3.90
N ARG A 48 -2.42 11.97 3.99
CA ARG A 48 -3.59 12.22 4.84
C ARG A 48 -3.19 12.30 6.31
N ASP A 49 -2.37 11.36 6.75
CA ASP A 49 -1.86 11.32 8.12
C ASP A 49 -1.01 12.55 8.46
N ALA A 50 -0.08 12.95 7.58
CA ALA A 50 0.73 14.16 7.78
C ALA A 50 -0.06 15.48 7.71
N ARG A 51 -1.25 15.47 7.10
CA ARG A 51 -2.16 16.63 7.10
C ARG A 51 -3.05 16.69 8.34
N ALA A 52 -3.37 15.54 8.92
CA ALA A 52 -4.16 15.45 10.14
C ALA A 52 -3.35 15.83 11.39
N HIS A 53 -2.05 15.56 11.37
CA HIS A 53 -1.14 15.77 12.50
C HIS A 53 -0.06 16.81 12.12
N ALA A 54 -0.03 17.94 12.85
CA ALA A 54 0.97 18.98 12.64
C ALA A 54 2.35 18.56 13.18
N ASP A 55 2.38 17.86 14.32
CA ASP A 55 3.60 17.32 14.89
C ASP A 55 3.90 15.91 14.32
N PRO A 56 5.11 15.67 13.79
CA PRO A 56 5.68 14.35 13.54
C PRO A 56 5.42 13.26 14.57
N ASP A 57 5.41 13.60 15.86
CA ASP A 57 5.31 12.64 16.96
C ASP A 57 3.89 12.12 17.16
N ASP A 58 2.88 12.82 16.62
CA ASP A 58 1.46 12.45 16.68
C ASP A 58 1.01 11.54 15.51
N TYR A 59 1.94 11.09 14.65
CA TYR A 59 1.59 10.32 13.47
C TYR A 59 1.03 8.94 13.81
N GLU A 60 0.01 8.48 13.06
CA GLU A 60 -0.52 7.14 13.24
C GLU A 60 0.53 6.06 12.90
N ASP A 61 0.42 4.87 13.51
CA ASP A 61 1.24 3.72 13.14
C ASP A 61 0.75 3.06 11.84
N LEU A 62 0.98 3.76 10.72
CA LEU A 62 0.72 3.26 9.37
C LEU A 62 1.52 1.99 9.08
N THR A 63 2.69 1.82 9.69
CA THR A 63 3.54 0.63 9.49
C THR A 63 2.81 -0.62 9.94
N VAL A 64 2.34 -0.65 11.19
CA VAL A 64 1.60 -1.80 11.72
C VAL A 64 0.27 -1.99 11.00
N ARG A 65 -0.39 -0.90 10.60
CA ARG A 65 -1.63 -0.97 9.82
C ARG A 65 -1.43 -1.67 8.48
N TRP A 66 -0.39 -1.31 7.74
CA TRP A 66 -0.08 -1.93 6.45
C TRP A 66 0.46 -3.35 6.58
N LEU A 67 1.20 -3.64 7.67
CA LEU A 67 1.63 -5.00 7.97
C LEU A 67 0.43 -5.92 8.22
N LYS A 68 -0.55 -5.48 9.04
CA LYS A 68 -1.81 -6.20 9.27
C LYS A 68 -2.60 -6.40 7.98
N ALA A 69 -2.66 -5.37 7.13
CA ALA A 69 -3.35 -5.45 5.84
C ALA A 69 -2.70 -6.46 4.89
N GLY A 70 -1.37 -6.43 4.77
CA GLY A 70 -0.60 -7.39 3.98
C GLY A 70 -0.78 -8.82 4.48
N LEU A 71 -0.71 -9.03 5.79
CA LEU A 71 -0.88 -10.33 6.43
C LEU A 71 -2.28 -10.91 6.19
N LEU A 72 -3.31 -10.11 6.39
CA LEU A 72 -4.70 -10.52 6.16
C LEU A 72 -4.94 -10.84 4.68
N ALA A 73 -4.46 -9.99 3.77
CA ALA A 73 -4.59 -10.21 2.34
C ALA A 73 -3.84 -11.47 1.88
N GLY A 74 -2.63 -11.69 2.37
CA GLY A 74 -1.84 -12.88 2.09
C GLY A 74 -2.52 -14.15 2.57
N PHE A 75 -2.97 -14.15 3.83
CA PHE A 75 -3.63 -15.31 4.41
C PHE A 75 -4.92 -15.68 3.67
N ILE A 76 -5.80 -14.70 3.42
CA ILE A 76 -7.07 -14.96 2.71
C ILE A 76 -6.79 -15.43 1.28
N SER A 77 -5.85 -14.79 0.58
CA SER A 77 -5.49 -15.17 -0.80
C SER A 77 -4.99 -16.61 -0.89
N CYS A 78 -4.08 -17.00 0.00
CA CYS A 78 -3.53 -18.35 0.03
C CYS A 78 -4.56 -19.39 0.49
N LEU A 79 -5.40 -19.05 1.47
CA LEU A 79 -6.47 -19.94 1.93
C LEU A 79 -7.48 -20.20 0.80
N VAL A 80 -7.91 -19.15 0.09
CA VAL A 80 -8.83 -19.30 -1.04
C VAL A 80 -8.17 -20.07 -2.17
N SER A 81 -6.91 -19.78 -2.51
CA SER A 81 -6.17 -20.50 -3.55
C SER A 81 -6.03 -21.98 -3.24
N TRP A 82 -5.73 -22.33 -1.98
CA TRP A 82 -5.64 -23.71 -1.55
C TRP A 82 -6.99 -24.44 -1.62
N ILE A 83 -8.08 -23.81 -1.17
CA ILE A 83 -9.44 -24.39 -1.26
C ILE A 83 -9.80 -24.66 -2.72
N VAL A 84 -9.57 -23.69 -3.60
CA VAL A 84 -9.88 -23.80 -5.03
C VAL A 84 -9.03 -24.87 -5.71
N GLY A 85 -7.74 -24.95 -5.38
CA GLY A 85 -6.84 -25.99 -5.88
C GLY A 85 -7.23 -27.39 -5.42
N THR A 86 -7.56 -27.54 -4.13
CA THR A 86 -7.97 -28.82 -3.54
C THR A 86 -9.34 -29.29 -4.07
N ALA A 87 -10.25 -28.37 -4.33
CA ALA A 87 -11.57 -28.66 -4.91
C ALA A 87 -11.51 -29.06 -6.41
N GLY A 88 -10.35 -28.94 -7.06
CA GLY A 88 -10.16 -29.35 -8.45
C GLY A 88 -10.86 -28.46 -9.49
N TRP A 89 -11.37 -27.29 -9.10
CA TRP A 89 -12.06 -26.38 -10.03
C TRP A 89 -11.12 -25.76 -11.07
N PHE A 90 -9.82 -25.65 -10.78
CA PHE A 90 -8.82 -25.12 -11.69
C PHE A 90 -7.54 -25.97 -11.64
N ASN A 91 -7.19 -26.58 -12.78
CA ASN A 91 -5.91 -27.30 -12.91
C ASN A 91 -4.73 -26.32 -12.80
N GLY A 92 -3.82 -26.58 -11.86
CA GLY A 92 -2.57 -25.82 -11.68
C GLY A 92 -2.59 -24.74 -10.59
N ILE A 93 -3.65 -24.64 -9.79
CA ILE A 93 -3.72 -23.81 -8.57
C ILE A 93 -3.63 -24.74 -7.35
N GLY A 94 -2.95 -24.34 -6.28
CA GLY A 94 -2.95 -25.03 -4.99
C GLY A 94 -2.41 -26.47 -4.98
N GLN A 95 -1.28 -26.72 -5.67
CA GLN A 95 -0.66 -28.06 -5.77
C GLN A 95 0.38 -28.35 -4.66
N SER A 96 0.66 -27.35 -3.81
CA SER A 96 1.59 -27.50 -2.69
C SER A 96 0.87 -27.99 -1.44
N SER A 97 1.61 -28.52 -0.46
CA SER A 97 1.01 -28.82 0.84
C SER A 97 0.42 -27.56 1.49
N PHE A 98 -0.69 -27.71 2.23
CA PHE A 98 -1.41 -26.60 2.89
C PHE A 98 -0.47 -25.67 3.66
N ALA A 99 0.42 -26.24 4.47
CA ALA A 99 1.37 -25.47 5.26
C ALA A 99 2.30 -24.62 4.39
N VAL A 100 2.85 -25.18 3.31
CA VAL A 100 3.76 -24.44 2.41
C VAL A 100 3.02 -23.29 1.74
N GLU A 101 1.81 -23.52 1.23
CA GLU A 101 1.04 -22.49 0.53
C GLU A 101 0.64 -21.34 1.45
N ILE A 102 0.18 -21.67 2.67
CA ILE A 102 -0.17 -20.65 3.66
C ILE A 102 1.07 -19.89 4.10
N PHE A 103 2.14 -20.53 4.58
CA PHE A 103 3.27 -19.79 5.14
C PHE A 103 4.08 -19.04 4.08
N ALA A 104 4.48 -19.72 2.99
CA ALA A 104 5.30 -19.10 1.96
C ALA A 104 4.51 -18.07 1.17
N GLY A 105 3.27 -18.41 0.77
CA GLY A 105 2.41 -17.52 0.01
C GLY A 105 1.97 -16.30 0.83
N THR A 106 1.56 -16.48 2.08
CA THR A 106 1.19 -15.36 2.96
C THR A 106 2.38 -14.44 3.17
N SER A 107 3.57 -14.98 3.45
CA SER A 107 4.78 -14.17 3.64
C SER A 107 5.10 -13.34 2.40
N PHE A 108 5.06 -13.96 1.22
CA PHE A 108 5.33 -13.29 -0.05
C PHE A 108 4.34 -12.16 -0.34
N ILE A 109 3.04 -12.45 -0.26
CA ILE A 109 1.99 -11.46 -0.49
C ILE A 109 2.05 -10.33 0.55
N THR A 110 2.33 -10.67 1.81
CA THR A 110 2.51 -9.68 2.88
C THR A 110 3.61 -8.70 2.53
N LEU A 111 4.78 -9.17 2.11
CA LEU A 111 5.92 -8.31 1.76
C LEU A 111 5.65 -7.44 0.54
N ILE A 112 5.02 -7.98 -0.50
CA ILE A 112 4.66 -7.24 -1.72
C ILE A 112 3.63 -6.13 -1.46
N ILE A 113 2.76 -6.30 -0.46
CA ILE A 113 1.82 -5.25 -0.07
C ILE A 113 2.47 -4.27 0.90
N PHE A 114 3.12 -4.78 1.94
CA PHE A 114 3.66 -4.00 3.04
C PHE A 114 4.80 -3.08 2.60
N VAL A 115 5.83 -3.60 1.93
CA VAL A 115 7.04 -2.84 1.61
C VAL A 115 6.74 -1.64 0.70
N PRO A 116 6.01 -1.80 -0.41
CA PRO A 116 5.72 -0.67 -1.30
C PRO A 116 4.74 0.33 -0.67
N ALA A 117 3.78 -0.14 0.14
CA ALA A 117 2.87 0.74 0.85
C ALA A 117 3.58 1.56 1.94
N PHE A 118 4.48 0.94 2.70
CA PHE A 118 5.33 1.62 3.67
C PHE A 118 6.22 2.67 3.00
N PHE A 119 6.81 2.32 1.86
CA PHE A 119 7.60 3.26 1.04
C PHE A 119 6.76 4.44 0.56
N GLY A 120 5.57 4.17 0.02
CA GLY A 120 4.61 5.19 -0.38
C GLY A 120 4.25 6.11 0.78
N ALA A 121 3.85 5.56 1.93
CA ALA A 121 3.47 6.33 3.12
C ALA A 121 4.60 7.23 3.62
N SER A 122 5.82 6.70 3.62
CA SER A 122 7.02 7.46 4.00
C SER A 122 7.23 8.65 3.06
N ILE A 123 7.13 8.47 1.75
CA ILE A 123 7.22 9.56 0.76
C ILE A 123 6.10 10.57 0.95
N GLY A 124 4.86 10.10 1.16
CA GLY A 124 3.70 10.96 1.36
C GLY A 124 3.87 11.91 2.54
N ARG A 125 4.34 11.39 3.69
CA ARG A 125 4.70 12.20 4.86
C ARG A 125 5.83 13.18 4.57
N LEU A 126 6.84 12.75 3.81
CA LEU A 126 8.01 13.57 3.48
C LEU A 126 7.65 14.78 2.61
N ILE A 127 6.71 14.63 1.67
CA ILE A 127 6.20 15.72 0.83
C ILE A 127 5.52 16.79 1.69
N ILE A 128 4.58 16.40 2.56
CA ILE A 128 3.84 17.36 3.40
C ILE A 128 4.76 18.07 4.40
N ARG A 129 5.69 17.34 5.03
CA ARG A 129 6.70 17.95 5.92
C ARG A 129 7.57 18.99 5.21
N ARG A 130 7.86 18.79 3.91
CA ARG A 130 8.60 19.78 3.11
C ARG A 130 7.76 21.01 2.81
N GLU A 131 6.48 20.85 2.55
CA GLU A 131 5.54 21.96 2.33
C GLU A 131 5.37 22.81 3.59
N GLN A 132 5.15 22.19 4.75
CA GLN A 132 5.02 22.87 6.05
C GLN A 132 6.26 23.71 6.39
N ARG A 133 7.46 23.11 6.33
CA ARG A 133 8.73 23.84 6.56
C ARG A 133 8.98 24.98 5.59
N LYS A 134 8.47 24.87 4.34
CA LYS A 134 8.57 25.96 3.36
C LYS A 134 7.61 27.09 3.69
N ALA A 135 6.40 26.77 4.16
CA ALA A 135 5.42 27.76 4.60
C ALA A 135 5.90 28.53 5.83
N GLU A 136 6.45 27.84 6.83
CA GLU A 136 7.02 28.45 8.04
C GLU A 136 8.14 29.43 7.70
N ARG A 137 9.13 29.01 6.89
CA ARG A 137 10.22 29.88 6.45
C ARG A 137 9.75 31.12 5.68
N ASN A 138 8.69 30.99 4.89
CA ASN A 138 8.12 32.11 4.16
C ASN A 138 7.35 33.07 5.08
N ALA A 139 6.74 32.58 6.16
CA ALA A 139 6.07 33.40 7.16
C ALA A 139 7.07 34.16 8.05
N GLU A 140 8.25 33.59 8.28
CA GLU A 140 9.33 34.19 9.07
C GLU A 140 10.19 35.20 8.27
N ALA A 141 10.07 35.24 6.94
CA ALA A 141 10.76 36.21 6.10
C ALA A 141 10.23 37.62 6.42
N PRO A 142 11.02 38.51 7.05
CA PRO A 142 10.55 39.83 7.43
C PRO A 142 10.17 40.63 6.19
N THR A 143 9.14 41.46 6.32
CA THR A 143 8.82 42.55 5.40
C THR A 143 9.90 43.65 5.49
N GLU A 144 11.17 43.29 5.34
CA GLU A 144 12.30 44.20 5.32
C GLU A 144 12.46 44.76 3.90
N GLN A 145 11.52 45.63 3.53
CA GLN A 145 11.64 46.58 2.43
C GLN A 145 10.44 47.55 2.44
N THR A 146 10.32 48.33 3.52
CA THR A 146 9.74 49.67 3.37
C THR A 146 10.89 50.64 3.55
N PRO A 147 11.39 51.30 2.48
CA PRO A 147 12.39 52.33 2.65
C PRO A 147 11.73 53.47 3.43
N VAL A 148 12.22 53.73 4.64
CA VAL A 148 11.83 54.92 5.40
C VAL A 148 12.44 56.11 4.67
N ALA A 149 11.67 56.68 3.75
CA ALA A 149 11.91 58.00 3.21
C ALA A 149 11.23 59.02 4.13
N ALA A 150 12.03 59.75 4.91
CA ALA A 150 11.69 61.04 5.49
C ALA A 150 12.97 61.80 5.82
#